data_AF-A0A9E5BS77-F1
#
_entry.id   AF-A0A9E5BS77-F1
#
_cell.length_a   1.000
_cell.length_b   1.000
_cell.length_c   1.000
_cell.angle_alpha   90.00
_cell.angle_beta   90.00
_cell.angle_gamma   90.00
#
_symmetry.space_group_name_H-M   'P 1'
#
loop_
_entity.id
_entity.type
_entity.pdbx_description
1 polymer ?
#
loop_
_entity_poly.entity_id
_entity_poly.type
_entity_poly.pdbx_seq_one_letter_code
_entity_poly.pdbx_strand_id
1 'polypeptide(L)'
;MSVKIRRLTSRDPGFDKTLLSSLSIPSADDHAIDQIVLRILEHIEREGDAALLHYTQQFDRLAVNRVSDLEITSADLAAAYQSLAQDQASALRAAAERVRAYHERQKVETGCHSWEYTESNGTRLGQKITPLDRVGI
;
A
#
# COMPACT_ATOMS: atom_id res chain seq x y z
N MET A 1 -4.86 -13.96 -34.25
CA MET A 1 -5.68 -14.66 -33.24
C MET A 1 -6.81 -13.73 -32.81
N SER A 2 -8.06 -14.19 -32.81
CA SER A 2 -9.22 -13.37 -32.36
C SER A 2 -9.40 -13.55 -30.85
N VAL A 3 -9.38 -12.44 -30.10
CA VAL A 3 -9.66 -12.47 -28.65
C VAL A 3 -11.16 -12.70 -28.45
N LYS A 4 -11.53 -13.79 -27.77
CA LYS A 4 -12.91 -14.04 -27.35
C LYS A 4 -13.24 -13.17 -26.13
N ILE A 5 -13.91 -12.06 -26.37
CA ILE A 5 -14.44 -11.19 -25.31
C ILE A 5 -15.85 -11.68 -24.93
N ARG A 6 -16.07 -11.97 -23.64
CA ARG A 6 -17.40 -12.32 -23.13
C ARG A 6 -18.33 -11.12 -23.23
N ARG A 7 -19.46 -11.28 -23.92
CA ARG A 7 -20.52 -10.27 -24.02
C ARG A 7 -21.74 -10.79 -23.28
N LEU A 8 -22.35 -9.94 -22.46
CA LEU A 8 -23.58 -10.25 -21.73
C LEU A 8 -24.66 -9.26 -22.18
N THR A 9 -25.89 -9.73 -22.37
CA THR A 9 -27.05 -8.86 -22.66
C THR A 9 -28.02 -8.91 -21.49
N SER A 10 -28.47 -7.77 -20.98
CA SER A 10 -29.43 -7.68 -19.85
C SER A 10 -30.81 -8.28 -20.14
N ARG A 11 -31.07 -8.65 -21.40
CA ARG A 11 -32.31 -9.31 -21.86
C ARG A 11 -32.20 -10.83 -21.91
N ASP A 12 -31.00 -11.38 -21.77
CA ASP A 12 -30.79 -12.82 -21.85
C ASP A 12 -31.40 -13.49 -20.60
N PRO A 13 -32.16 -14.59 -20.76
CA PRO A 13 -32.59 -15.40 -19.63
C PRO A 13 -31.37 -15.86 -18.82
N GLY A 14 -31.34 -15.53 -17.53
CA GLY A 14 -30.20 -15.86 -16.66
C GLY A 14 -29.03 -14.86 -16.72
N PHE A 15 -29.26 -13.64 -17.23
CA PHE A 15 -28.29 -12.54 -17.18
C PHE A 15 -27.71 -12.35 -15.77
N ASP A 16 -28.55 -12.21 -14.73
CA ASP A 16 -28.10 -11.94 -13.36
C ASP A 16 -27.15 -13.02 -12.85
N LYS A 17 -27.48 -14.30 -13.09
CA LYS A 17 -26.62 -15.42 -12.71
C LYS A 17 -25.28 -15.38 -13.44
N THR A 18 -25.30 -15.08 -14.74
CA THR A 18 -24.09 -15.01 -15.58
C THR A 18 -23.21 -13.83 -15.18
N LEU A 19 -23.82 -12.68 -14.88
CA LEU A 19 -23.14 -11.49 -14.39
C LEU A 19 -22.49 -11.75 -13.04
N LEU A 20 -23.24 -12.24 -12.05
CA LEU A 20 -22.72 -12.54 -10.71
C LEU A 20 -21.57 -13.56 -10.76
N SER A 21 -21.68 -14.60 -11.60
CA SER A 21 -20.58 -15.56 -11.83
C SER A 21 -19.36 -14.98 -12.56
N SER A 22 -19.50 -13.84 -13.23
CA SER A 22 -18.39 -13.14 -13.88
C SER A 22 -17.75 -12.10 -12.96
N LEU A 23 -18.54 -11.58 -12.02
CA LEU A 23 -18.10 -10.68 -10.97
C LEU A 23 -17.45 -11.43 -9.80
N SER A 24 -17.61 -12.76 -9.73
CA SER A 24 -16.90 -13.57 -8.75
C SER A 24 -15.41 -13.49 -9.03
N ILE A 25 -14.71 -12.75 -8.17
CA ILE A 25 -13.27 -12.85 -8.03
C ILE A 25 -13.01 -14.26 -7.52
N PRO A 26 -12.12 -15.06 -8.15
CA PRO A 26 -11.72 -16.33 -7.56
C PRO A 26 -11.16 -16.06 -6.17
N SER A 27 -11.89 -16.41 -5.12
CA SER A 27 -11.33 -16.59 -3.79
C SER A 27 -10.53 -17.89 -3.86
N ALA A 28 -9.29 -17.79 -4.32
CA ALA A 28 -8.35 -18.88 -4.11
C ALA A 28 -8.04 -18.90 -2.61
N ASP A 29 -8.89 -19.57 -1.84
CA ASP A 29 -8.60 -20.00 -0.48
C ASP A 29 -7.56 -21.12 -0.59
N ASP A 30 -6.32 -20.74 -0.86
CA ASP A 30 -5.23 -21.70 -0.87
C ASP A 30 -4.73 -21.83 0.57
N HIS A 31 -5.44 -22.63 1.36
CA HIS A 31 -5.15 -22.86 2.78
C HIS A 31 -3.67 -23.24 3.04
N ALA A 32 -2.99 -23.81 2.04
CA ALA A 32 -1.56 -24.06 2.08
C ALA A 32 -0.73 -22.76 2.14
N ILE A 33 -1.10 -21.73 1.40
CA ILE A 33 -0.45 -20.40 1.44
C ILE A 33 -0.66 -19.78 2.83
N ASP A 34 -1.87 -19.82 3.37
CA ASP A 34 -2.16 -19.28 4.71
C ASP A 34 -1.28 -19.93 5.78
N GLN A 35 -1.16 -21.27 5.76
CA GLN A 35 -0.31 -22.01 6.68
C GLN A 35 1.18 -21.63 6.54
N ILE A 36 1.66 -21.42 5.32
CA ILE A 36 3.04 -20.99 5.06
C ILE A 36 3.28 -19.58 5.62
N VAL A 37 2.37 -18.64 5.34
CA VAL A 37 2.47 -17.25 5.81
C VAL A 37 2.44 -17.19 7.33
N LEU A 38 1.52 -17.91 7.98
CA LEU A 38 1.46 -17.98 9.44
C LEU A 38 2.78 -18.48 10.04
N ARG A 39 3.36 -19.52 9.44
CA ARG A 39 4.65 -20.05 9.89
C ARG A 39 5.80 -19.05 9.72
N ILE A 40 5.81 -18.28 8.63
CA ILE A 40 6.81 -17.22 8.41
C ILE A 40 6.66 -16.13 9.46
N LEU A 41 5.43 -15.69 9.73
CA LEU A 41 5.14 -14.67 10.74
C LEU A 41 5.57 -15.12 12.14
N GLU A 42 5.21 -16.34 12.55
CA GLU A 42 5.63 -16.91 13.84
C GLU A 42 7.15 -17.01 13.95
N HIS A 43 7.83 -17.36 12.86
CA HIS A 43 9.30 -17.45 12.84
C HIS A 43 9.94 -16.06 12.98
N ILE A 44 9.42 -15.05 12.28
CA ILE A 44 9.88 -13.65 12.38
C ILE A 44 9.61 -13.08 13.77
N GLU A 45 8.44 -13.36 14.37
CA GLU A 45 8.13 -12.92 15.72
C GLU A 45 9.11 -13.51 16.75
N ARG A 46 9.49 -14.78 16.59
CA ARG A 46 10.38 -15.47 17.53
C ARG A 46 11.86 -15.13 17.34
N GLU A 47 12.32 -15.04 16.10
CA GLU A 47 13.75 -14.99 15.76
C GLU A 47 14.19 -13.66 15.11
N GLY A 48 13.25 -12.75 14.83
CA GLY A 48 13.51 -11.39 14.36
C GLY A 48 14.41 -11.35 13.13
N ASP A 49 15.49 -10.58 13.22
CA ASP A 49 16.46 -10.34 12.14
C ASP A 49 17.02 -11.63 11.53
N ALA A 50 17.23 -12.69 12.33
CA ALA A 50 17.77 -13.95 11.81
C ALA A 50 16.79 -14.63 10.84
N ALA A 51 15.50 -14.65 11.20
CA ALA A 51 14.45 -15.17 10.32
C ALA A 51 14.27 -14.30 9.08
N LEU A 52 14.37 -12.97 9.23
CA LEU A 52 14.28 -12.04 8.10
C LEU A 52 15.38 -12.31 7.08
N LEU A 53 16.64 -12.36 7.52
CA LEU A 53 17.79 -12.66 6.66
C LEU A 53 17.66 -14.04 5.99
N HIS A 54 17.16 -15.03 6.72
CA HIS A 54 16.91 -16.36 6.17
C HIS A 54 15.90 -16.31 5.01
N TYR A 55 14.76 -15.64 5.19
CA TYR A 55 13.73 -15.56 4.15
C TYR A 55 14.13 -14.66 2.98
N THR A 56 14.86 -13.57 3.23
CA THR A 56 15.44 -12.75 2.16
C THR A 56 16.40 -13.58 1.30
N GLN A 57 17.28 -14.38 1.91
CA GLN A 57 18.15 -15.25 1.15
C GLN A 57 17.37 -16.32 0.37
N GLN A 58 16.33 -16.90 0.98
CA GLN A 58 15.53 -17.97 0.37
C GLN A 58 14.71 -17.46 -0.83
N PHE A 59 13.97 -16.37 -0.66
CA PHE A 59 12.99 -15.91 -1.64
C PHE A 59 13.58 -14.89 -2.62
N ASP A 60 14.42 -13.97 -2.14
CA ASP A 60 15.00 -12.90 -2.96
C ASP A 60 16.40 -13.25 -3.49
N ARG A 61 16.98 -14.37 -3.02
CA ARG A 61 18.33 -14.85 -3.38
C ARG A 61 19.43 -13.83 -3.05
N LEU A 62 19.17 -12.99 -2.06
CA LEU A 62 20.09 -11.96 -1.58
C LEU A 62 20.67 -12.39 -0.22
N ALA A 63 21.97 -12.64 -0.18
CA ALA A 63 22.68 -12.95 1.05
C ALA A 63 23.38 -11.69 1.58
N VAL A 64 22.95 -11.21 2.75
CA VAL A 64 23.60 -10.12 3.49
C VAL A 64 23.88 -10.57 4.93
N ASN A 65 24.81 -9.86 5.59
CA ASN A 65 25.26 -10.25 6.92
C ASN A 65 24.40 -9.67 8.04
N ARG A 66 23.79 -8.49 7.82
CA ARG A 66 22.97 -7.78 8.80
C ARG A 66 21.72 -7.21 8.14
N VAL A 67 20.64 -7.09 8.91
CA VAL A 67 19.40 -6.47 8.42
C VAL A 67 19.62 -5.01 7.99
N SER A 68 20.54 -4.28 8.63
CA SER A 68 20.93 -2.93 8.21
C SER A 68 21.46 -2.86 6.77
N ASP A 69 21.98 -3.98 6.25
CA ASP A 69 22.53 -4.04 4.89
C ASP A 69 21.41 -4.22 3.84
N LEU A 70 20.16 -4.47 4.28
CA LEU A 70 18.96 -4.46 3.44
C LEU A 70 18.39 -3.05 3.25
N GLU A 71 18.78 -2.10 4.12
CA GLU A 71 18.31 -0.73 4.05
C GLU A 71 18.98 0.02 2.89
N ILE A 72 18.18 0.55 1.97
CA ILE A 72 18.68 1.42 0.91
C ILE A 72 18.88 2.81 1.49
N THR A 73 20.11 3.32 1.42
CA THR A 73 20.43 4.60 2.04
C THR A 73 19.79 5.78 1.30
N SER A 74 19.57 6.89 1.99
CA SER A 74 19.12 8.14 1.37
C SER A 74 20.06 8.63 0.25
N ALA A 75 21.35 8.33 0.35
CA ALA A 75 22.34 8.67 -0.68
C ALA A 75 22.12 7.84 -1.95
N ASP A 76 21.86 6.54 -1.81
CA ASP A 76 21.58 5.65 -2.94
C ASP A 76 20.26 6.03 -3.63
N LEU A 77 19.23 6.38 -2.85
CA LEU A 77 17.96 6.90 -3.39
C LEU A 77 18.17 8.21 -4.17
N ALA A 78 18.98 9.13 -3.64
CA ALA A 78 19.30 10.39 -4.33
C ALA A 78 20.09 10.15 -5.62
N ALA A 79 21.07 9.25 -5.59
CA ALA A 79 21.85 8.87 -6.76
C ALA A 79 20.98 8.20 -7.82
N ALA A 80 20.07 7.30 -7.42
CA ALA A 80 19.11 6.66 -8.31
C ALA A 80 18.15 7.67 -8.95
N TYR A 81 17.70 8.69 -8.20
CA TYR A 81 16.87 9.76 -8.77
C TYR A 81 17.66 10.63 -9.76
N GLN A 82 18.92 10.96 -9.44
CA GLN A 82 19.79 11.78 -10.30
C GLN A 82 20.23 11.07 -11.58
N SER A 83 20.23 9.73 -11.60
CA SER A 83 20.58 8.95 -12.78
C SER A 83 19.43 8.80 -13.80
N LEU A 84 18.22 9.23 -13.43
CA LEU A 84 17.05 9.20 -14.33
C LEU A 84 17.23 10.16 -15.50
N ALA A 85 16.65 9.78 -16.65
CA ALA A 85 16.47 10.70 -17.75
C ALA A 85 15.58 11.89 -17.32
N GLN A 86 15.89 13.09 -17.83
CA GLN A 86 15.25 14.33 -17.39
C GLN A 86 13.72 14.32 -17.57
N ASP A 87 13.23 13.68 -18.63
CA ASP A 87 11.81 13.52 -18.92
C ASP A 87 11.11 12.62 -17.89
N GLN A 88 11.72 11.50 -17.52
CA GLN A 88 11.24 10.60 -16.46
C GLN A 88 11.22 11.29 -15.09
N ALA A 89 12.31 11.96 -14.73
CA ALA A 89 12.40 12.68 -13.46
C ALA A 89 11.34 13.80 -13.36
N SER A 90 11.07 14.48 -14.48
CA SER A 90 10.04 15.52 -14.56
C SER A 90 8.62 14.93 -14.47
N ALA A 91 8.36 13.80 -15.14
CA ALA A 91 7.08 13.11 -15.08
C ALA A 91 6.76 12.62 -13.66
N LEU A 92 7.73 12.01 -12.97
CA LEU A 92 7.58 11.56 -11.58
C LEU A 92 7.32 12.74 -10.63
N ARG A 93 8.03 13.86 -10.81
CA ARG A 93 7.81 15.07 -9.99
C ARG A 93 6.41 15.63 -10.19
N ALA A 94 5.96 15.75 -11.44
CA ALA A 94 4.63 16.25 -11.76
C ALA A 94 3.53 15.34 -11.18
N ALA A 95 3.71 14.01 -11.23
CA ALA A 95 2.79 13.07 -10.61
C ALA A 95 2.75 13.24 -9.08
N ALA A 96 3.91 13.31 -8.43
CA ALA A 96 4.02 13.50 -6.98
C ALA A 96 3.40 14.83 -6.51
N GLU A 97 3.62 15.92 -7.25
CA GLU A 97 3.04 17.24 -6.96
C GLU A 97 1.52 17.20 -7.07
N ARG A 98 0.95 16.55 -8.08
CA ARG A 98 -0.50 16.39 -8.24
C ARG A 98 -1.12 15.57 -7.12
N VAL A 99 -0.48 14.44 -6.75
CA VAL A 99 -0.91 13.60 -5.62
C VAL A 99 -0.89 14.41 -4.34
N ARG A 100 0.20 15.15 -4.06
CA ARG A 100 0.32 16.00 -2.87
C ARG A 100 -0.74 17.09 -2.83
N ALA A 101 -0.91 17.83 -3.93
CA ALA A 101 -1.88 18.93 -3.99
C ALA A 101 -3.31 18.46 -3.73
N TYR A 102 -3.67 17.26 -4.21
CA TYR A 102 -4.97 16.67 -3.93
C TYR A 102 -5.13 16.29 -2.45
N HIS A 103 -4.15 15.59 -1.86
CA HIS A 103 -4.24 15.15 -0.46
C HIS A 103 -4.17 16.31 0.54
N GLU A 104 -3.47 17.41 0.22
CA GLU A 104 -3.51 18.63 1.05
C GLU A 104 -4.91 19.25 1.07
N ARG A 105 -5.61 19.28 -0.07
CA ARG A 105 -7.02 19.70 -0.10
C ARG A 105 -7.90 18.73 0.69
N GLN A 106 -7.72 17.42 0.49
CA GLN A 106 -8.47 16.41 1.21
C GLN A 106 -8.35 16.57 2.73
N LYS A 107 -7.15 16.87 3.25
CA LYS A 107 -6.95 17.09 4.69
C LYS A 107 -7.87 18.17 5.27
N VAL A 108 -8.13 19.24 4.52
CA VAL A 108 -9.04 20.31 4.93
C VAL A 108 -10.49 19.86 4.77
N GLU A 109 -10.84 19.41 3.55
CA GLU A 109 -12.23 19.12 3.15
C GLU A 109 -12.83 17.91 3.88
N THR A 110 -12.03 16.94 4.32
CA THR A 110 -12.52 15.75 5.04
C THR A 110 -12.37 15.86 6.54
N GLY A 111 -12.17 17.08 7.08
CA GLY A 111 -12.08 17.30 8.52
C GLY A 111 -10.84 16.67 9.17
N CYS A 112 -9.76 16.45 8.42
CA CYS A 112 -8.47 15.98 8.95
C CYS A 112 -7.60 17.15 9.44
N HIS A 113 -8.20 18.10 10.15
CA HIS A 113 -7.51 19.17 10.87
C HIS A 113 -8.00 19.25 12.33
N SER A 114 -7.10 19.62 13.24
CA SER A 114 -7.48 19.87 14.64
C SER A 114 -8.23 21.19 14.76
N TRP A 115 -9.18 21.28 15.69
CA TRP A 115 -9.94 22.50 15.97
C TRP A 115 -10.34 22.57 17.45
N GLU A 116 -10.60 23.77 17.95
CA GLU A 116 -11.15 24.00 19.28
C GLU A 116 -12.06 25.24 19.29
N TYR A 117 -13.01 25.30 20.23
CA TYR A 117 -13.82 26.48 20.53
C TYR A 117 -14.17 26.55 22.02
N THR A 118 -14.56 27.74 22.48
CA THR A 118 -14.98 27.99 23.86
C THR A 118 -16.43 28.43 23.90
N GLU A 119 -17.24 27.78 24.73
CA GLU A 119 -18.64 28.11 24.96
C GLU A 119 -18.79 29.35 25.85
N SER A 120 -19.98 29.95 25.85
CA SER A 120 -20.30 31.12 26.68
C SER A 120 -20.18 30.87 28.20
N ASN A 121 -20.24 29.60 28.63
CA ASN A 121 -20.05 29.17 30.01
C ASN A 121 -18.55 28.97 30.39
N GLY A 122 -17.62 29.17 29.45
CA GLY A 122 -16.18 29.00 29.64
C GLY A 122 -15.63 27.59 29.33
N THR A 123 -16.47 26.62 28.96
CA THR A 123 -16.05 25.26 28.57
C THR A 123 -15.33 25.29 27.23
N ARG A 124 -14.18 24.61 27.12
CA ARG A 124 -13.43 24.47 25.85
C ARG A 124 -13.60 23.06 25.29
N LEU A 125 -14.03 22.96 24.04
CA LEU A 125 -14.27 21.72 23.30
C LEU A 125 -13.43 21.72 22.02
N GLY A 126 -13.08 20.54 21.52
CA GLY A 126 -12.22 20.44 20.35
C GLY A 126 -12.01 19.02 19.83
N GLN A 127 -11.38 18.93 18.67
CA GLN A 127 -10.88 17.70 18.08
C GLN A 127 -9.39 17.83 17.84
N LYS A 128 -8.61 16.84 18.30
CA LYS A 128 -7.19 16.71 18.00
C LYS A 128 -6.97 15.57 17.02
N ILE A 129 -6.30 15.86 15.92
CA ILE A 129 -5.93 14.89 14.90
C ILE A 129 -4.41 14.82 14.83
N THR A 130 -3.88 13.62 14.90
CA THR A 130 -2.43 13.34 14.82
C THR A 130 -2.18 12.29 13.74
N PRO A 131 -1.06 12.39 13.01
CA PRO A 131 -0.66 11.32 12.10
C PRO A 131 -0.33 10.05 12.89
N LEU A 132 -0.31 8.90 12.20
CA LEU A 132 0.29 7.68 12.71
C LEU A 132 1.80 7.91 12.92
N ASP A 133 2.35 7.34 13.99
CA ASP A 133 3.78 7.49 14.29
C ASP A 133 4.67 6.85 13.22
N ARG A 134 4.24 5.73 12.63
CA ARG A 134 4.94 5.00 11.57
C ARG A 134 3.95 4.30 10.64
N VAL A 135 4.32 4.19 9.37
CA VAL A 135 3.56 3.49 8.31
C VAL A 135 4.54 2.70 7.44
N GLY A 136 4.25 1.43 7.15
CA GLY A 136 4.94 0.65 6.12
C GLY A 136 4.19 0.73 4.78
N ILE A 137 4.92 0.85 3.67
CA ILE A 137 4.39 0.98 2.30
C ILE A 137 4.84 -0.22 1.48
#